data_AF-A0A0S3U681-F1
#
_entry.id   AF-A0A0S3U681-F1
#
_cell.length_a   1.000
_cell.length_b   1.000
_cell.length_c   1.000
_cell.angle_alpha   90.00
_cell.angle_beta   90.00
_cell.angle_gamma   90.00
#
_symmetry.space_group_name_H-M   'P 1'
#
loop_
_entity.id
_entity.type
_entity.pdbx_description
1 polymer ?
#
loop_
_entity_poly.entity_id
_entity_poly.type
_entity_poly.pdbx_seq_one_letter_code
_entity_poly.pdbx_strand_id
1 'polypeptide(L)'
;MAITLQLKPEIEARLISEAAQQGVSPEIYLASWIEKQFSTQTLDPENDNLSDADWEATLLEFVNSPSFQNSPPLLDQAISRESIYTREDEI
;
A
#
# COMPACT_ATOMS: atom_id res chain seq x y z
N MET A 1 13.50 12.10 17.56
CA MET A 1 12.49 12.96 16.90
C MET A 1 11.27 13.05 17.81
N ALA A 2 10.57 14.17 17.84
CA ALA A 2 9.33 14.33 18.61
C ALA A 2 8.16 14.54 17.65
N ILE A 3 7.06 13.81 17.87
CA ILE A 3 5.82 13.90 17.10
C ILE A 3 4.72 14.31 18.07
N THR A 4 3.93 15.32 17.70
CA THR A 4 2.76 15.75 18.49
C THR A 4 1.50 15.17 17.88
N LEU A 5 0.76 14.36 18.64
CA LEU A 5 -0.47 13.72 18.21
C LEU A 5 -1.65 14.31 18.99
N GLN A 6 -2.66 14.80 18.27
CA GLN A 6 -3.92 15.21 18.89
C GLN A 6 -4.90 14.04 18.86
N LEU A 7 -5.20 13.49 20.04
CA LEU A 7 -6.12 12.38 20.20
C LEU A 7 -7.50 12.89 20.61
N LYS A 8 -8.53 12.09 20.30
CA LYS A 8 -9.84 12.32 20.89
C LYS A 8 -9.80 11.98 22.38
N PRO A 9 -10.56 12.68 23.25
CA PRO A 9 -10.49 12.48 24.70
C PRO A 9 -10.73 11.04 25.15
N GLU A 10 -11.64 10.32 24.47
CA GLU A 10 -11.94 8.93 24.77
C GLU A 10 -10.76 7.98 24.50
N ILE A 11 -9.94 8.29 23.50
CA ILE A 11 -8.78 7.48 23.13
C ILE A 11 -7.61 7.78 24.06
N GLU A 12 -7.42 9.04 24.44
CA GLU A 12 -6.39 9.46 25.40
C GLU A 12 -6.61 8.81 26.77
N ALA A 13 -7.85 8.84 27.29
CA ALA A 13 -8.17 8.21 28.58
C ALA A 13 -7.91 6.70 28.58
N ARG A 14 -8.22 6.04 27.46
CA ARG A 14 -7.94 4.61 27.26
C ARG A 14 -6.45 4.34 27.20
N LEU A 15 -5.68 5.13 26.45
CA LEU A 15 -4.23 5.01 26.34
C LEU A 15 -3.56 5.13 27.72
N ILE A 16 -3.97 6.11 28.53
CA ILE A 16 -3.45 6.30 29.89
C ILE A 16 -3.77 5.10 30.77
N SER A 17 -4.99 4.56 30.67
CA SER A 17 -5.42 3.39 31.44
C SER A 17 -4.67 2.11 31.05
N GLU A 18 -4.42 1.91 29.75
CA GLU A 18 -3.67 0.77 29.22
C GLU A 18 -2.19 0.86 29.63
N ALA A 19 -1.59 2.05 29.56
CA ALA A 19 -0.22 2.29 30.00
C ALA A 19 -0.04 2.06 31.51
N ALA A 20 -0.99 2.58 32.32
CA ALA A 20 -0.99 2.40 33.77
C ALA A 20 -1.11 0.93 34.18
N GLN A 21 -1.91 0.12 33.48
CA GLN A 21 -1.99 -1.32 33.71
C GLN A 21 -0.67 -2.05 33.45
N GLN A 22 0.14 -1.54 32.52
CA GLN A 22 1.46 -2.08 32.20
C GLN A 22 2.58 -1.43 33.02
N GLY A 23 2.26 -0.48 33.90
CA GLY A 23 3.23 0.23 34.74
C GLY A 23 4.21 1.12 33.96
N VAL A 24 3.86 1.51 32.73
CA VAL A 24 4.68 2.36 31.86
C VAL A 24 3.99 3.69 31.60
N SER A 25 4.75 4.69 31.13
CA SER A 25 4.17 5.95 30.69
C SER A 25 3.39 5.78 29.37
N PRO A 26 2.40 6.63 29.08
CA PRO A 26 1.63 6.56 27.84
C PRO A 26 2.50 6.63 26.58
N GLU A 27 3.60 7.38 26.63
CA GLU A 27 4.54 7.54 25.52
C GLU A 27 5.32 6.25 25.25
N ILE A 28 5.81 5.58 26.30
CA ILE A 28 6.53 4.32 26.19
C ILE A 28 5.58 3.22 25.70
N TYR A 29 4.35 3.20 26.21
CA TYR A 29 3.32 2.27 25.75
C TYR A 29 3.03 2.46 24.25
N LEU A 30 2.82 3.70 23.82
CA LEU A 30 2.53 4.03 22.43
C LEU A 30 3.72 3.67 21.51
N ALA A 31 4.95 4.00 21.92
CA ALA A 31 6.15 3.65 21.16
C ALA A 31 6.29 2.14 21.00
N SER A 32 6.14 1.38 22.08
CA SER A 32 6.24 -0.08 22.06
C SER A 32 5.14 -0.72 21.21
N TRP A 33 3.93 -0.15 21.26
CA TRP A 33 2.82 -0.59 20.43
C TRP A 33 3.11 -0.37 18.95
N ILE A 34 3.62 0.81 18.59
CA ILE A 34 4.01 1.15 17.22
C ILE A 34 5.11 0.21 16.73
N GLU A 35 6.20 0.05 17.50
CA GLU A 35 7.31 -0.84 17.16
C GLU A 35 6.83 -2.28 16.95
N LYS A 36 5.89 -2.76 17.77
CA LYS A 36 5.28 -4.08 17.59
C LYS A 36 4.49 -4.20 16.29
N GLN A 37 3.67 -3.20 15.94
CA GLN A 37 2.92 -3.20 14.68
C GLN A 37 3.85 -3.27 13.46
N PHE A 38 4.94 -2.50 13.48
CA PHE A 38 5.94 -2.50 12.41
C PHE A 38 6.85 -3.73 12.43
N SER A 39 7.03 -4.39 13.57
CA SER A 39 7.77 -5.67 13.64
C SER A 39 6.94 -6.83 13.11
N THR A 40 5.61 -6.74 13.16
CA THR A 40 4.69 -7.77 12.62
C THR A 40 4.27 -7.50 11.18
N GLN A 41 4.34 -6.26 10.71
CA GLN A 41 4.41 -5.98 9.28
C GLN A 41 5.81 -6.33 8.83
N THR A 42 6.02 -7.56 8.36
CA THR A 42 7.00 -7.70 7.29
C THR A 42 6.57 -6.68 6.24
N LEU A 43 7.44 -5.69 5.98
CA LEU A 43 7.35 -4.85 4.82
C LEU A 43 7.59 -5.75 3.60
N ASP A 44 6.70 -6.72 3.37
CA ASP A 44 6.63 -7.49 2.16
C ASP A 44 5.83 -6.61 1.19
N PRO A 45 6.50 -5.92 0.24
CA PRO A 45 5.81 -5.31 -0.88
C PRO A 45 5.00 -6.33 -1.71
N GLU A 46 5.15 -7.64 -1.44
CA GLU A 46 4.35 -8.71 -2.03
C GLU A 46 2.93 -8.85 -1.47
N ASN A 47 2.60 -8.25 -0.33
CA ASN A 47 1.26 -8.35 0.27
C ASN A 47 0.27 -7.27 -0.26
N ASP A 48 0.73 -6.43 -1.20
CA ASP A 48 -0.11 -5.53 -1.99
C ASP A 48 -0.60 -6.20 -3.30
N ASN A 49 -0.28 -7.48 -3.49
CA ASN A 49 -0.85 -8.26 -4.58
C ASN A 49 -2.31 -8.57 -4.26
N LEU A 50 -3.20 -8.11 -5.13
CA LEU A 50 -4.59 -8.55 -5.16
C LEU A 50 -4.65 -10.08 -5.18
N SER A 51 -5.63 -10.65 -4.51
CA SER A 51 -5.91 -12.08 -4.66
C SER A 51 -6.23 -12.38 -6.14
N ASP A 52 -6.03 -13.61 -6.60
CA ASP A 52 -6.33 -14.00 -7.98
C ASP A 52 -7.75 -13.58 -8.40
N ALA A 53 -8.73 -13.70 -7.50
CA ALA A 53 -10.12 -13.32 -7.73
C ALA A 53 -10.30 -11.80 -7.84
N ASP A 54 -9.63 -11.02 -6.98
CA ASP A 54 -9.71 -9.56 -7.03
C ASP A 54 -8.98 -9.00 -8.25
N TRP A 55 -7.87 -9.65 -8.65
CA TRP A 55 -7.15 -9.34 -9.87
C TRP A 55 -7.98 -9.62 -11.11
N GLU A 56 -8.65 -10.78 -11.18
CA GLU A 56 -9.57 -11.12 -12.28
C GLU A 56 -10.73 -10.12 -12.38
N ALA A 57 -11.34 -9.76 -11.26
CA ALA A 57 -12.41 -8.76 -11.22
C ALA A 57 -11.95 -7.39 -11.72
N THR A 58 -10.77 -6.94 -11.27
CA THR A 58 -10.17 -5.66 -11.68
C THR A 58 -9.83 -5.65 -13.16
N LEU A 59 -9.27 -6.74 -13.68
CA LEU A 59 -8.95 -6.88 -15.10
C LEU A 59 -10.22 -6.86 -15.96
N LEU A 60 -11.27 -7.57 -15.55
CA LEU A 60 -12.55 -7.56 -16.25
C LEU A 60 -13.19 -6.17 -16.26
N GLU A 61 -13.13 -5.44 -15.14
CA GLU A 61 -13.61 -4.05 -15.09
C GLU A 61 -12.84 -3.17 -16.07
N PHE A 62 -11.51 -3.28 -16.09
CA PHE A 62 -10.66 -2.53 -17.02
C PHE A 62 -10.98 -2.82 -18.49
N VAL A 63 -11.09 -4.10 -18.87
CA VAL A 63 -11.40 -4.49 -20.25
C VAL A 63 -12.80 -4.02 -20.68
N ASN A 64 -13.75 -3.97 -19.75
CA ASN A 64 -15.09 -3.45 -20.03
C ASN A 64 -15.18 -1.92 -19.97
N SER A 65 -14.10 -1.23 -19.58
CA SER A 65 -14.09 0.24 -19.50
C SER A 65 -14.19 0.89 -20.88
N PRO A 66 -14.89 2.03 -21.02
CA PRO A 66 -14.95 2.77 -22.28
C PRO A 66 -13.57 3.20 -22.79
N SER A 67 -12.63 3.46 -21.88
CA SER A 67 -11.26 3.85 -22.23
C SER A 67 -10.54 2.74 -22.98
N PHE A 68 -10.70 1.48 -22.54
CA PHE A 68 -10.10 0.34 -23.22
C PHE A 68 -10.84 0.00 -24.53
N GLN A 69 -12.17 -0.05 -24.50
CA GLN A 69 -12.99 -0.40 -25.66
C GLN A 69 -12.81 0.57 -26.85
N ASN A 70 -12.55 1.85 -26.57
CA ASN A 70 -12.33 2.86 -27.60
C ASN A 70 -10.85 3.04 -27.97
N SER A 71 -9.94 2.27 -27.35
CA SER A 71 -8.52 2.36 -27.67
C SER A 71 -8.25 1.73 -29.05
N PRO A 72 -7.45 2.38 -29.91
CA PRO A 72 -7.08 1.81 -31.19
C PRO A 72 -6.27 0.51 -30.98
N PRO A 73 -6.38 -0.47 -31.89
CA PRO A 73 -5.56 -1.67 -31.84
C PRO A 73 -4.07 -1.28 -31.89
N LEU A 74 -3.25 -2.05 -31.18
CA LEU A 74 -1.80 -1.90 -31.27
C LEU A 74 -1.36 -2.18 -32.71
N LEU A 75 -0.48 -1.32 -33.23
CA LEU A 75 0.13 -1.53 -34.54
C LEU A 75 1.12 -2.70 -34.47
N ASP A 76 1.27 -3.45 -35.56
CA ASP A 76 2.21 -4.57 -35.65
C ASP A 76 3.64 -4.15 -35.30
N GLN A 77 4.04 -2.94 -35.71
CA GLN A 77 5.34 -2.37 -35.37
C GLN A 77 5.50 -2.13 -33.86
N ALA A 78 4.43 -1.84 -33.13
CA ALA A 78 4.48 -1.59 -31.69
C ALA A 78 4.69 -2.88 -30.87
N ILE A 79 4.18 -4.02 -31.37
CA ILE A 79 4.33 -5.36 -30.76
C ILE A 79 5.55 -6.14 -31.28
N SER A 80 6.09 -5.69 -32.41
CA SER A 80 7.52 -5.57 -32.70
C SER A 80 8.51 -6.09 -31.65
N ARG A 81 9.13 -7.28 -31.80
CA ARG A 81 10.26 -7.66 -30.92
C ARG A 81 11.36 -6.60 -30.96
N GLU A 82 11.68 -6.07 -32.14
CA GLU A 82 12.60 -4.92 -32.27
C GLU A 82 12.11 -3.66 -31.54
N SER A 83 10.81 -3.38 -31.52
CA SER A 83 10.22 -2.19 -30.85
C SER A 83 10.35 -2.22 -29.32
N ILE A 84 10.43 -3.41 -28.72
CA ILE A 84 10.64 -3.59 -27.28
C ILE A 84 12.08 -3.22 -26.89
N TYR A 85 13.05 -3.40 -27.78
CA TYR A 85 14.48 -3.15 -27.51
C TYR A 85 15.02 -1.81 -28.03
N THR A 86 14.26 -1.06 -28.82
CA THR A 86 14.70 0.23 -29.40
C THR A 86 14.34 1.47 -28.58
N ARG A 87 13.87 1.32 -27.33
CA ARG A 87 13.58 2.49 -26.48
C ARG A 87 14.80 2.83 -25.62
N GLU A 88 15.50 3.90 -26.03
CA GLU A 88 16.38 4.79 -25.25
C GLU A 88 17.90 4.52 -25.22
N ASP A 89 18.42 3.43 -25.80
CA ASP A 89 19.89 3.17 -25.90
C ASP A 89 20.53 3.56 -27.25
N GLU A 90 19.84 4.34 -28.08
CA GLU A 90 20.43 5.00 -29.26
C GLU A 90 20.51 6.52 -29.02
N ILE A 91 21.64 6.92 -28.42
CA ILE A 91 22.30 8.24 -28.36
C ILE A 91 21.79 9.34 -29.31
#